data_AF-A0AAE1KF74-F1
#
_entry.id   AF-A0AAE1KF74-F1
#
_cell.length_a   1.000
_cell.length_b   1.000
_cell.length_c   1.000
_cell.angle_alpha   90.00
_cell.angle_beta   90.00
_cell.angle_gamma   90.00
#
_symmetry.space_group_name_H-M   'P 1'
#
loop_
_entity.id
_entity.type
_entity.pdbx_description
1 polymer ?
#
loop_
_entity_poly.entity_id
_entity_poly.type
_entity_poly.pdbx_seq_one_letter_code
_entity_poly.pdbx_strand_id
1 'polypeptide(L)'
;MTAPADTDNPYVFIDVKIGDEVTGRIVLELFADVCPRTAENFRALCTGEKGVGKKGFPLHYKGCRFHRIIENFMIQGGDFTNHDGTGGESIYDEKFDDENFDLKHSSDGILSMANAGPNTNGSQFFITLAETPHLDGKHVVCGKVVKGLGVTKILGKLKTEGDKPIERCEIYDCGEIKPGESFGITDNDGTKDIFPQFPEDSDVNFTGAPVPELVQVVEDIKESGNLAFKKQEVKTAIAKYQKSLLYINHMKEQWGTKRDDISDNETSSLNKIAVSCLLNHALCSSKLGWYDKAINDCNKALELDDKNPKAYFRRGQAYNLINDIEAAKEDLHRARDLEPSDKGILKELESVTKKIKVQREKEKKIYAKLFQ
;
A
#
# COMPACT_ATOMS: atom_id res chain seq x y z
N MET A 1 -17.20 7.86 -7.41
CA MET A 1 -16.38 8.62 -6.43
C MET A 1 -15.88 9.96 -7.00
N THR A 2 -16.65 11.02 -6.81
CA THR A 2 -16.31 12.40 -7.20
C THR A 2 -16.34 13.31 -5.98
N ALA A 3 -15.68 14.46 -6.06
CA ALA A 3 -15.84 15.52 -5.05
C ALA A 3 -17.33 15.94 -4.99
N PRO A 4 -17.93 16.05 -3.79
CA PRO A 4 -19.30 16.53 -3.65
C PRO A 4 -19.46 17.92 -4.28
N ALA A 5 -20.58 18.13 -4.99
CA ALA A 5 -20.90 19.41 -5.62
C ALA A 5 -21.48 20.44 -4.63
N ASP A 6 -22.05 19.97 -3.52
CA ASP A 6 -22.85 20.77 -2.58
C ASP A 6 -22.12 21.03 -1.24
N THR A 7 -20.80 21.24 -1.28
CA THR A 7 -20.01 21.60 -0.09
C THR A 7 -19.10 22.78 -0.37
N ASP A 8 -19.00 23.68 0.61
CA ASP A 8 -18.09 24.83 0.56
C ASP A 8 -16.63 24.44 0.88
N ASN A 9 -16.40 23.21 1.37
CA ASN A 9 -15.07 22.73 1.74
C ASN A 9 -14.25 22.27 0.52
N PRO A 10 -13.01 22.78 0.34
CA PRO A 10 -12.13 22.35 -0.73
C PRO A 10 -11.65 20.89 -0.56
N TYR A 11 -11.48 20.19 -1.68
CA TYR A 11 -10.78 18.91 -1.74
C TYR A 11 -9.43 19.08 -2.40
N VAL A 12 -8.41 18.47 -1.80
CA VAL A 12 -7.06 18.43 -2.37
C VAL A 12 -6.55 17.01 -2.42
N PHE A 13 -5.57 16.75 -3.27
CA PHE A 13 -4.86 15.48 -3.31
C PHE A 13 -3.37 15.65 -3.08
N ILE A 14 -2.79 14.59 -2.55
CA ILE A 14 -1.35 14.38 -2.41
C ILE A 14 -1.05 12.99 -2.97
N ASP A 15 -0.28 12.94 -4.04
CA ASP A 15 0.22 11.69 -4.61
C ASP A 15 1.59 11.35 -4.03
N VAL A 16 1.68 10.17 -3.44
CA VAL A 16 2.82 9.74 -2.65
C VAL A 16 3.63 8.70 -3.42
N LYS A 17 4.96 8.83 -3.34
CA LYS A 17 5.87 7.75 -3.71
C LYS A 17 6.87 7.45 -2.60
N ILE A 18 7.29 6.19 -2.54
CA ILE A 18 8.31 5.68 -1.63
C ILE A 18 9.43 5.12 -2.50
N GLY A 19 10.65 5.65 -2.31
CA GLY A 19 11.72 5.47 -3.29
C GLY A 19 11.28 5.96 -4.68
N ASP A 20 11.30 5.05 -5.64
CA ASP A 20 10.88 5.30 -7.02
C ASP A 20 9.46 4.76 -7.34
N GLU A 21 8.76 4.21 -6.36
CA GLU A 21 7.46 3.57 -6.56
C GLU A 21 6.30 4.47 -6.12
N VAL A 22 5.39 4.77 -7.05
CA VAL A 22 4.13 5.43 -6.75
C VAL A 22 3.32 4.53 -5.82
N THR A 23 3.07 5.01 -4.60
CA THR A 23 2.43 4.24 -3.53
C THR A 23 0.92 4.38 -3.55
N GLY A 24 0.44 5.58 -3.87
CA GLY A 24 -1.00 5.87 -3.99
C GLY A 24 -1.30 7.35 -3.78
N ARG A 25 -2.60 7.67 -3.87
CA ARG A 25 -3.14 9.02 -3.69
C ARG A 25 -3.84 9.13 -2.33
N ILE A 26 -3.60 10.24 -1.63
CA ILE A 26 -4.36 10.67 -0.45
C ILE A 26 -5.23 11.84 -0.88
N VAL A 27 -6.54 11.76 -0.61
CA VAL A 27 -7.47 12.87 -0.83
C VAL A 27 -7.91 13.42 0.52
N LEU A 28 -7.82 14.73 0.67
CA LEU A 28 -8.10 15.47 1.89
C LEU A 28 -9.28 16.41 1.65
N GLU A 29 -10.25 16.40 2.55
CA GLU A 29 -11.21 17.49 2.71
C GLU A 29 -10.60 18.53 3.65
N LEU A 30 -10.64 19.81 3.26
CA LEU A 30 -10.18 20.92 4.08
C LEU A 30 -11.38 21.64 4.70
N PHE A 31 -11.38 21.83 6.02
CA PHE A 31 -12.46 22.44 6.78
C PHE A 31 -12.42 23.97 6.67
N ALA A 32 -12.67 24.50 5.47
CA ALA A 32 -12.71 25.94 5.23
C ALA A 32 -13.89 26.63 5.92
N ASP A 33 -14.94 25.89 6.21
CA ASP A 33 -16.08 26.32 7.02
C ASP A 33 -15.73 26.59 8.50
N VAL A 34 -14.73 25.89 9.05
CA VAL A 34 -14.28 26.04 10.44
C VAL A 34 -12.98 26.83 10.56
N CYS A 35 -12.00 26.54 9.70
CA CYS A 35 -10.66 27.10 9.71
C CYS A 35 -10.29 27.66 8.31
N PRO A 36 -10.97 28.71 7.81
CA PRO A 36 -10.81 29.21 6.44
C PRO A 36 -9.38 29.63 6.09
N ARG A 37 -8.64 30.27 7.01
CA ARG A 37 -7.25 30.68 6.75
C ARG A 37 -6.32 29.47 6.70
N THR A 38 -6.49 28.54 7.62
CA THR A 38 -5.65 27.34 7.67
C THR A 38 -5.91 26.44 6.46
N ALA A 39 -7.18 26.30 6.05
CA ALA A 39 -7.59 25.57 4.85
C ALA A 39 -7.04 26.23 3.57
N GLU A 40 -7.17 27.56 3.40
CA GLU A 40 -6.65 28.27 2.23
C GLU A 40 -5.12 28.19 2.14
N ASN A 41 -4.40 28.25 3.27
CA ASN A 41 -2.96 28.02 3.29
C ASN A 41 -2.61 26.64 2.72
N PHE A 42 -3.25 25.59 3.23
CA PHE A 42 -2.97 24.24 2.76
C PHE A 42 -3.35 24.03 1.29
N ARG A 43 -4.53 24.52 0.87
CA ARG A 43 -5.01 24.43 -0.51
C ARG A 43 -4.05 25.10 -1.50
N ALA A 44 -3.65 26.33 -1.20
CA ALA A 44 -2.73 27.08 -2.07
C ALA A 44 -1.32 26.45 -2.12
N LEU A 45 -0.85 25.83 -1.03
CA LEU A 45 0.38 25.05 -1.01
C LEU A 45 0.25 23.72 -1.77
N CYS A 46 -0.94 23.15 -1.92
CA CYS A 46 -1.17 22.03 -2.84
C CYS A 46 -1.14 22.46 -4.31
N THR A 47 -1.64 23.65 -4.66
CA THR A 47 -1.69 24.12 -6.06
C THR A 47 -0.40 24.83 -6.52
N GLY A 48 0.37 25.39 -5.59
CA GLY A 48 1.54 26.20 -5.91
C GLY A 48 1.22 27.59 -6.47
N GLU A 49 -0.05 28.01 -6.45
CA GLU A 49 -0.52 29.20 -7.17
C GLU A 49 0.03 30.53 -6.63
N LYS A 50 0.56 30.54 -5.40
CA LYS A 50 1.11 31.75 -4.75
C LYS A 50 2.56 32.02 -5.15
N GLY A 51 3.15 31.22 -6.03
CA GLY A 51 4.47 31.45 -6.60
C GLY A 51 5.60 31.17 -5.61
N VAL A 52 6.54 32.12 -5.48
CA VAL A 52 7.74 31.98 -4.66
C VAL A 52 7.56 32.75 -3.35
N GLY A 53 7.84 32.09 -2.23
CA GLY A 53 7.75 32.68 -0.89
C GLY A 53 8.94 33.56 -0.54
N LYS A 54 8.95 34.14 0.67
CA LYS A 54 10.00 35.09 1.09
C LYS A 54 11.35 34.41 1.27
N LYS A 55 11.37 33.10 1.53
CA LYS A 55 12.60 32.30 1.63
C LYS A 55 13.18 31.93 0.25
N GLY A 56 12.55 32.33 -0.84
CA GLY A 56 13.03 32.09 -2.21
C GLY A 56 12.67 30.71 -2.77
N PHE A 57 11.83 29.94 -2.07
CA PHE A 57 11.35 28.63 -2.52
C PHE A 57 9.91 28.72 -3.06
N PRO A 58 9.52 27.86 -4.00
CA PRO A 58 8.11 27.74 -4.40
C PRO A 58 7.23 27.40 -3.19
N LEU A 59 6.12 28.11 -3.03
CA LEU A 59 5.08 27.83 -2.04
C LEU A 59 4.24 26.62 -2.52
N HIS A 60 4.86 25.44 -2.55
CA HIS A 60 4.27 24.24 -3.16
C HIS A 60 4.74 22.97 -2.46
N TYR A 61 3.81 22.05 -2.17
CA TYR A 61 4.13 20.75 -1.55
C TYR A 61 4.73 19.74 -2.53
N LYS A 62 4.65 19.95 -3.84
CA LYS A 62 5.25 19.05 -4.83
C LYS A 62 6.77 18.94 -4.61
N GLY A 63 7.24 17.71 -4.39
CA GLY A 63 8.63 17.37 -4.04
C GLY A 63 8.93 17.40 -2.54
N CYS A 64 7.98 17.79 -1.69
CA CYS A 64 8.15 17.82 -0.24
C CYS A 64 8.17 16.40 0.35
N ARG A 65 8.98 16.20 1.38
CA ARG A 65 9.16 14.90 2.05
C ARG A 65 8.29 14.76 3.28
N PHE A 66 7.86 13.54 3.55
CA PHE A 66 7.47 13.14 4.90
C PHE A 66 8.75 12.88 5.69
N HIS A 67 9.19 13.89 6.44
CA HIS A 67 10.50 13.89 7.10
C HIS A 67 10.46 13.27 8.49
N ARG A 68 9.26 13.08 9.05
CA ARG A 68 9.05 12.50 10.38
C ARG A 68 7.83 11.58 10.39
N ILE A 69 8.01 10.33 10.81
CA ILE A 69 6.98 9.29 10.85
C ILE A 69 7.09 8.59 12.20
N ILE A 70 5.96 8.48 12.91
CA ILE A 70 5.86 7.71 14.15
C ILE A 70 4.66 6.78 14.04
N GLU A 71 4.93 5.48 14.03
CA GLU A 71 3.90 4.45 13.94
C GLU A 71 2.87 4.60 15.08
N ASN A 72 1.58 4.41 14.76
CA ASN A 72 0.45 4.61 15.67
C ASN A 72 0.33 6.01 16.27
N PHE A 73 0.97 7.02 15.66
CA PHE A 73 0.85 8.41 16.06
C PHE A 73 0.53 9.31 14.86
N MET A 74 1.52 9.62 14.02
CA MET A 74 1.34 10.52 12.88
C MET A 74 2.42 10.41 11.80
N ILE A 75 2.11 10.92 10.61
CA ILE A 75 3.07 11.21 9.53
C ILE A 75 3.15 12.72 9.32
N GLN A 76 4.35 13.29 9.32
CA GLN A 76 4.57 14.73 9.23
C GLN A 76 5.40 15.10 8.00
N GLY A 77 4.95 16.15 7.32
CA GLY A 77 5.54 16.70 6.11
C GLY A 77 5.42 18.22 6.05
N GLY A 78 5.50 18.78 4.84
CA GLY A 78 5.25 20.20 4.58
C GLY A 78 6.44 21.14 4.76
N ASP A 79 7.64 20.63 5.10
CA ASP A 79 8.88 21.40 4.98
C ASP A 79 9.42 21.30 3.54
N PHE A 80 9.03 22.26 2.70
CA PHE A 80 9.48 22.35 1.30
C PHE A 80 10.81 23.10 1.13
N THR A 81 11.41 23.60 2.23
CA THR A 81 12.66 24.38 2.18
C THR A 81 13.88 23.56 2.57
N ASN A 82 13.85 22.91 3.74
CA ASN A 82 14.97 22.13 4.28
C ASN A 82 14.70 20.61 4.23
N HIS A 83 13.42 20.22 4.14
CA HIS A 83 12.96 18.84 4.11
C HIS A 83 13.33 18.00 5.34
N ASP A 84 13.53 18.65 6.49
CA ASP A 84 13.97 18.01 7.73
C ASP A 84 13.19 18.46 8.97
N GLY A 85 12.22 19.37 8.80
CA GLY A 85 11.37 19.88 9.87
C GLY A 85 11.84 21.20 10.45
N THR A 86 12.98 21.74 10.00
CA THR A 86 13.51 23.04 10.47
C THR A 86 13.05 24.22 9.62
N GLY A 87 12.33 23.95 8.52
CA GLY A 87 11.95 24.95 7.53
C GLY A 87 10.44 25.10 7.32
N GLY A 88 10.10 25.63 6.14
CA GLY A 88 8.74 25.98 5.73
C GLY A 88 8.41 27.46 5.93
N GLU A 89 7.37 27.90 5.23
CA GLU A 89 6.70 29.19 5.40
C GLU A 89 5.25 29.10 4.89
N SER A 90 4.35 29.93 5.40
CA SER A 90 2.96 29.95 4.95
C SER A 90 2.78 30.83 3.70
N ILE A 91 1.58 30.83 3.13
CA ILE A 91 1.22 31.75 2.04
C ILE A 91 1.05 33.21 2.51
N TYR A 92 0.98 33.44 3.82
CA TYR A 92 0.72 34.77 4.41
C TYR A 92 2.02 35.46 4.82
N ASP A 93 2.88 34.73 5.51
CA ASP A 93 4.22 35.13 5.96
C ASP A 93 5.01 33.89 6.41
N GLU A 94 6.17 34.06 7.06
CA GLU A 94 6.91 32.95 7.66
C GLU A 94 6.03 32.11 8.61
N LYS A 95 5.18 32.76 9.41
CA LYS A 95 4.25 32.15 10.36
C LYS A 95 2.89 32.84 10.35
N PHE A 96 1.84 32.13 10.78
CA PHE A 96 0.52 32.68 11.06
C PHE A 96 -0.09 32.09 12.34
N ASP A 97 -1.09 32.80 12.87
CA ASP A 97 -1.74 32.51 14.15
C ASP A 97 -2.52 31.19 14.14
N ASP A 98 -2.75 30.63 15.33
CA ASP A 98 -3.70 29.54 15.53
C ASP A 98 -5.12 30.09 15.32
N GLU A 99 -5.87 29.50 14.39
CA GLU A 99 -7.18 30.04 13.99
C GLU A 99 -8.28 29.72 15.02
N ASN A 100 -8.42 28.44 15.40
CA ASN A 100 -9.20 27.96 16.55
C ASN A 100 -8.79 26.52 16.91
N PHE A 101 -9.39 25.97 17.98
CA PHE A 101 -9.17 24.59 18.45
C PHE A 101 -10.48 23.84 18.69
N ASP A 102 -11.50 24.16 17.90
CA ASP A 102 -12.86 23.64 18.08
C ASP A 102 -12.93 22.14 17.75
N LEU A 103 -12.20 21.73 16.71
CA LEU A 103 -12.07 20.34 16.28
C LEU A 103 -11.02 19.59 17.11
N LYS A 104 -11.22 18.27 17.26
CA LYS A 104 -10.40 17.38 18.09
C LYS A 104 -9.65 16.37 17.23
N HIS A 105 -8.54 15.87 17.75
CA HIS A 105 -7.76 14.82 17.11
C HIS A 105 -8.33 13.43 17.44
N SER A 106 -9.60 13.20 17.10
CA SER A 106 -10.42 12.09 17.60
C SER A 106 -10.31 10.78 16.81
N SER A 107 -9.51 10.71 15.75
CA SER A 107 -9.34 9.49 14.95
C SER A 107 -8.03 9.50 14.16
N ASP A 108 -7.74 8.42 13.44
CA ASP A 108 -6.79 8.44 12.33
C ASP A 108 -7.31 9.29 11.16
N GLY A 109 -6.40 9.72 10.29
CA GLY A 109 -6.72 10.51 9.11
C GLY A 109 -7.02 11.99 9.36
N ILE A 110 -6.84 12.52 10.56
CA ILE A 110 -7.03 13.95 10.84
C ILE A 110 -5.81 14.73 10.32
N LEU A 111 -6.05 15.78 9.52
CA LEU A 111 -5.04 16.72 9.06
C LEU A 111 -4.94 17.90 10.02
N SER A 112 -3.73 18.19 10.49
CA SER A 112 -3.49 19.23 11.50
C SER A 112 -2.14 19.91 11.30
N MET A 113 -2.04 21.17 11.76
CA MET A 113 -0.83 21.99 11.60
C MET A 113 0.26 21.61 12.60
N ALA A 114 1.49 21.40 12.10
CA ALA A 114 2.66 21.34 12.97
C ALA A 114 3.12 22.76 13.32
N ASN A 115 3.54 22.97 14.56
CA ASN A 115 4.00 24.27 15.06
C ASN A 115 5.11 24.09 16.12
N ALA A 116 5.74 25.21 16.50
CA ALA A 116 6.76 25.30 17.54
C ALA A 116 6.25 26.06 18.78
N GLY A 117 4.95 25.88 19.10
CA GLY A 117 4.23 26.64 20.12
C GLY A 117 3.14 27.55 19.53
N PRO A 118 2.42 28.29 20.38
CA PRO A 118 1.27 29.09 19.96
C PRO A 118 1.60 30.07 18.82
N ASN A 119 0.71 30.17 17.85
CA ASN A 119 0.78 31.10 16.72
C ASN A 119 2.04 30.97 15.86
N THR A 120 2.50 29.74 15.64
CA THR A 120 3.67 29.45 14.81
C THR A 120 3.40 28.51 13.65
N ASN A 121 2.17 28.52 13.13
CA ASN A 121 1.79 27.74 11.97
C ASN A 121 2.54 28.23 10.72
N GLY A 122 3.09 27.31 9.93
CA GLY A 122 3.76 27.61 8.67
C GLY A 122 3.17 26.77 7.54
N SER A 123 3.99 25.92 6.94
CA SER A 123 3.56 24.93 5.94
C SER A 123 3.61 23.49 6.44
N GLN A 124 4.23 23.24 7.59
CA GLN A 124 4.34 21.88 8.10
C GLN A 124 3.00 21.40 8.64
N PHE A 125 2.68 20.14 8.36
CA PHE A 125 1.45 19.49 8.75
C PHE A 125 1.72 18.05 9.16
N PHE A 126 0.79 17.45 9.87
CA PHE A 126 0.76 16.02 10.10
C PHE A 126 -0.63 15.43 9.82
N ILE A 127 -0.63 14.15 9.46
CA ILE A 127 -1.84 13.33 9.37
C ILE A 127 -1.76 12.28 10.48
N THR A 128 -2.80 12.19 11.31
CA THR A 128 -2.85 11.24 12.42
C THR A 128 -2.98 9.80 11.92
N LEU A 129 -2.38 8.86 12.65
CA LEU A 129 -2.51 7.41 12.44
C LEU A 129 -3.31 6.72 13.55
N ALA A 130 -3.69 7.48 14.59
CA ALA A 130 -4.52 7.08 15.71
C ALA A 130 -5.14 8.33 16.36
N GLU A 131 -6.01 8.13 17.35
CA GLU A 131 -6.51 9.22 18.19
C GLU A 131 -5.35 9.89 18.97
N THR A 132 -5.30 11.22 18.98
CA THR A 132 -4.18 11.98 19.59
C THR A 132 -4.66 13.16 20.45
N PRO A 133 -5.46 12.93 21.51
CA PRO A 133 -6.15 13.99 22.26
C PRO A 133 -5.17 14.89 23.03
N HIS A 134 -3.93 14.44 23.26
CA HIS A 134 -2.88 15.24 23.88
C HIS A 134 -2.40 16.43 23.02
N LEU A 135 -2.80 16.47 21.75
CA LEU A 135 -2.56 17.56 20.78
C LEU A 135 -3.70 18.59 20.75
N ASP A 136 -4.85 18.30 21.39
CA ASP A 136 -5.99 19.21 21.42
C ASP A 136 -5.63 20.52 22.14
N GLY A 137 -6.09 21.64 21.56
CA GLY A 137 -5.76 22.98 22.07
C GLY A 137 -4.33 23.45 21.78
N LYS A 138 -3.55 22.66 21.03
CA LYS A 138 -2.15 22.99 20.68
C LYS A 138 -1.90 23.02 19.17
N HIS A 139 -2.62 22.22 18.41
CA HIS A 139 -2.48 22.10 16.95
C HIS A 139 -3.84 22.32 16.28
N VAL A 140 -3.86 23.17 15.25
CA VAL A 140 -5.10 23.49 14.51
C VAL A 140 -5.44 22.34 13.58
N VAL A 141 -6.55 21.66 13.85
CA VAL A 141 -7.15 20.70 12.92
C VAL A 141 -7.81 21.46 11.78
N CYS A 142 -7.45 21.12 10.54
CA CYS A 142 -7.88 21.86 9.35
C CYS A 142 -8.41 20.97 8.22
N GLY A 143 -8.46 19.65 8.41
CA GLY A 143 -9.03 18.74 7.44
C GLY A 143 -9.03 17.29 7.88
N LYS A 144 -9.41 16.40 6.96
CA LYS A 144 -9.33 14.95 7.15
C LYS A 144 -9.10 14.23 5.83
N VAL A 145 -8.52 13.05 5.92
CA VAL A 145 -8.43 12.09 4.81
C VAL A 145 -9.82 11.55 4.50
N VAL A 146 -10.25 11.67 3.25
CA VAL A 146 -11.53 11.13 2.76
C VAL A 146 -11.35 9.97 1.80
N LYS A 147 -10.17 9.86 1.17
CA LYS A 147 -9.73 8.69 0.39
C LYS A 147 -8.23 8.47 0.58
N GLY A 148 -7.77 7.22 0.51
CA GLY A 148 -6.34 6.90 0.60
C GLY A 148 -5.81 6.79 2.04
N LEU A 149 -6.68 6.50 3.02
CA LEU A 149 -6.24 6.20 4.38
C LEU A 149 -5.31 4.98 4.43
N GLY A 150 -5.47 4.04 3.50
CA GLY A 150 -4.52 2.93 3.32
C GLY A 150 -3.11 3.40 2.99
N VAL A 151 -2.95 4.50 2.23
CA VAL A 151 -1.64 5.09 1.90
C VAL A 151 -0.99 5.66 3.16
N THR A 152 -1.73 6.37 4.02
CA THR A 152 -1.18 6.89 5.28
C THR A 152 -0.74 5.77 6.21
N LYS A 153 -1.49 4.65 6.25
CA LYS A 153 -1.11 3.44 7.00
C LYS A 153 0.13 2.76 6.44
N ILE A 154 0.34 2.76 5.13
CA ILE A 154 1.60 2.29 4.53
C ILE A 154 2.77 3.16 5.00
N LEU A 155 2.61 4.49 4.94
CA LEU A 155 3.64 5.43 5.40
C LEU A 155 3.98 5.22 6.88
N GLY A 156 2.97 5.05 7.73
CA GLY A 156 3.14 4.81 9.16
C GLY A 156 3.93 3.55 9.53
N LYS A 157 4.04 2.58 8.61
CA LYS A 157 4.76 1.30 8.80
C LYS A 157 6.16 1.30 8.20
N LEU A 158 6.61 2.42 7.63
CA LEU A 158 7.96 2.51 7.09
C LEU A 158 9.00 2.36 8.20
N LYS A 159 10.11 1.70 7.88
CA LYS A 159 11.25 1.64 8.80
C LYS A 159 11.86 3.03 8.96
N THR A 160 12.14 3.41 10.20
CA THR A 160 12.71 4.71 10.54
C THR A 160 14.06 4.57 11.25
N GLU A 161 14.90 5.59 11.11
CA GLU A 161 16.05 5.85 11.98
C GLU A 161 15.69 7.04 12.87
N GLY A 162 15.42 6.76 14.16
CA GLY A 162 14.65 7.69 15.00
C GLY A 162 13.24 7.84 14.44
N ASP A 163 12.81 9.08 14.19
CA ASP A 163 11.52 9.36 13.55
C ASP A 163 11.65 9.53 12.02
N LYS A 164 12.86 9.49 11.45
CA LYS A 164 13.08 9.76 10.03
C LYS A 164 12.95 8.48 9.20
N PRO A 165 12.12 8.42 8.14
CA PRO A 165 12.03 7.24 7.30
C PRO A 165 13.37 6.96 6.59
N ILE A 166 13.76 5.67 6.57
CA ILE A 166 14.98 5.21 5.89
C ILE A 166 14.81 5.34 4.37
N GLU A 167 13.67 4.88 3.86
CA GLU A 167 13.30 5.07 2.46
C GLU A 167 12.73 6.46 2.24
N ARG A 168 13.13 7.10 1.14
CA ARG A 168 12.65 8.43 0.79
C ARG A 168 11.16 8.37 0.48
N CYS A 169 10.34 9.03 1.30
CA CYS A 169 8.92 9.23 1.04
C CYS A 169 8.64 10.69 0.69
N GLU A 170 8.00 10.93 -0.46
CA GLU A 170 7.69 12.28 -0.91
C GLU A 170 6.34 12.41 -1.60
N ILE A 171 5.83 13.64 -1.55
CA ILE A 171 4.70 14.13 -2.33
C ILE A 171 5.23 14.38 -3.74
N TYR A 172 4.98 13.49 -4.69
CA TYR A 172 5.49 13.67 -6.06
C TYR A 172 4.57 14.54 -6.92
N ASP A 173 3.28 14.60 -6.58
CA ASP A 173 2.31 15.52 -7.16
C ASP A 173 1.24 15.90 -6.14
N CYS A 174 0.65 17.07 -6.30
CA CYS A 174 -0.45 17.53 -5.46
C CYS A 174 -1.26 18.61 -6.18
N GLY A 175 -2.47 18.84 -5.70
CA GLY A 175 -3.35 19.85 -6.30
C GLY A 175 -4.72 19.88 -5.65
N GLU A 176 -5.57 20.73 -6.21
CA GLU A 176 -6.98 20.86 -5.83
C GLU A 176 -7.86 20.03 -6.77
N ILE A 177 -8.90 19.40 -6.23
CA ILE A 177 -9.93 18.67 -6.99
C ILE A 177 -11.16 19.56 -7.03
N LYS A 178 -11.62 19.92 -8.24
CA LYS A 178 -12.78 20.80 -8.36
C LYS A 178 -14.09 20.05 -8.08
N PRO A 179 -15.15 20.76 -7.64
CA PRO A 179 -16.45 20.14 -7.40
C PRO A 179 -16.93 19.34 -8.63
N GLY A 180 -17.39 18.11 -8.41
CA GLY A 180 -17.81 17.19 -9.47
C GLY A 180 -16.69 16.45 -10.20
N GLU A 181 -15.41 16.80 -9.99
CA GLU A 181 -14.29 16.05 -10.56
C GLU A 181 -14.07 14.72 -9.84
N SER A 182 -13.51 13.75 -10.57
CA SER A 182 -13.10 12.47 -10.01
C SER A 182 -11.99 12.64 -8.98
N PHE A 183 -12.03 11.85 -7.91
CA PHE A 183 -10.92 11.80 -6.96
C PHE A 183 -9.62 11.23 -7.56
N GLY A 184 -9.70 10.53 -8.71
CA GLY A 184 -8.53 9.99 -9.39
C GLY A 184 -7.80 8.90 -8.59
N ILE A 185 -8.54 8.12 -7.81
CA ILE A 185 -8.02 7.03 -6.95
C ILE A 185 -8.10 5.65 -7.59
N THR A 186 -8.54 5.58 -8.84
CA THR A 186 -8.72 4.35 -9.63
C THR A 186 -7.72 4.33 -10.77
N ASP A 187 -7.26 3.14 -11.13
CA ASP A 187 -6.36 2.98 -12.27
C ASP A 187 -7.14 3.15 -13.57
N ASN A 188 -6.84 4.18 -14.36
CA ASN A 188 -7.43 4.39 -15.69
C ASN A 188 -6.64 3.63 -16.77
N ASP A 189 -6.39 2.34 -16.54
CA ASP A 189 -5.53 1.49 -17.38
C ASP A 189 -6.27 0.81 -18.55
N GLY A 190 -7.56 1.14 -18.72
CA GLY A 190 -8.43 0.60 -19.77
C GLY A 190 -8.91 -0.84 -19.50
N THR A 191 -8.66 -1.37 -18.31
CA THR A 191 -9.20 -2.67 -17.88
C THR A 191 -10.57 -2.52 -17.21
N LYS A 192 -11.18 -3.66 -16.85
CA LYS A 192 -12.41 -3.68 -16.05
C LYS A 192 -12.17 -3.34 -14.58
N ASP A 193 -10.90 -3.28 -14.15
CA ASP A 193 -10.55 -2.84 -12.82
C ASP A 193 -10.74 -1.32 -12.68
N ILE A 194 -11.95 -0.93 -12.34
CA ILE A 194 -12.35 0.46 -12.07
C ILE A 194 -12.36 0.79 -10.57
N PHE A 195 -11.76 -0.07 -9.75
CA PHE A 195 -11.86 0.01 -8.30
C PHE A 195 -10.66 0.75 -7.70
N PRO A 196 -10.77 1.39 -6.53
CA PRO A 196 -9.62 1.98 -5.85
C PRO A 196 -8.60 0.94 -5.41
N GLN A 197 -7.40 1.39 -5.03
CA GLN A 197 -6.38 0.50 -4.46
C GLN A 197 -6.86 -0.19 -3.17
N PHE A 198 -7.60 0.54 -2.33
CA PHE A 198 -8.12 0.06 -1.05
C PHE A 198 -9.64 -0.14 -1.13
N PRO A 199 -10.17 -1.28 -0.67
CA PRO A 199 -11.60 -1.56 -0.74
C PRO A 199 -12.45 -0.60 0.09
N GLU A 200 -11.92 -0.06 1.20
CA GLU A 200 -12.59 0.93 2.04
C GLU A 200 -12.89 2.24 1.30
N ASP A 201 -12.09 2.54 0.27
CA ASP A 201 -12.27 3.72 -0.55
C ASP A 201 -13.33 3.52 -1.64
N SER A 202 -13.79 2.29 -1.89
CA SER A 202 -14.70 1.91 -2.97
C SER A 202 -16.18 2.21 -2.67
N ASP A 203 -16.97 2.48 -3.70
CA ASP A 203 -18.45 2.60 -3.62
C ASP A 203 -19.16 1.22 -3.60
N VAL A 204 -18.40 0.12 -3.53
CA VAL A 204 -18.94 -1.26 -3.54
C VAL A 204 -19.66 -1.55 -2.22
N ASN A 205 -20.93 -1.98 -2.30
CA ASN A 205 -21.68 -2.41 -1.14
C ASN A 205 -21.34 -3.87 -0.76
N PHE A 206 -20.26 -4.08 -0.02
CA PHE A 206 -19.77 -5.42 0.34
C PHE A 206 -20.75 -6.27 1.17
N THR A 207 -21.65 -5.64 1.92
CA THR A 207 -22.62 -6.34 2.79
C THR A 207 -23.96 -6.58 2.10
N GLY A 208 -24.36 -5.72 1.16
CA GLY A 208 -25.68 -5.80 0.51
C GLY A 208 -25.68 -6.20 -0.97
N ALA A 209 -24.57 -6.09 -1.70
CA ALA A 209 -24.52 -6.48 -3.11
C ALA A 209 -24.50 -8.00 -3.28
N PRO A 210 -25.15 -8.59 -4.31
CA PRO A 210 -25.15 -10.03 -4.55
C PRO A 210 -23.73 -10.62 -4.58
N VAL A 211 -23.54 -11.77 -3.91
CA VAL A 211 -22.21 -12.43 -3.84
C VAL A 211 -21.59 -12.67 -5.22
N PRO A 212 -22.30 -13.10 -6.29
CA PRO A 212 -21.71 -13.25 -7.61
C PRO A 212 -21.13 -11.96 -8.19
N GLU A 213 -21.74 -10.81 -7.90
CA GLU A 213 -21.22 -9.51 -8.32
C GLU A 213 -19.93 -9.16 -7.59
N LEU A 214 -19.86 -9.45 -6.29
CA LEU A 214 -18.64 -9.25 -5.49
C LEU A 214 -17.51 -10.20 -5.93
N VAL A 215 -17.82 -11.44 -6.29
CA VAL A 215 -16.86 -12.36 -6.92
C VAL A 215 -16.34 -11.78 -8.23
N GLN A 216 -17.20 -11.15 -9.04
CA GLN A 216 -16.78 -10.53 -10.29
C GLN A 216 -15.83 -9.34 -10.07
N VAL A 217 -16.02 -8.54 -9.01
CA VAL A 217 -15.09 -7.44 -8.65
C VAL A 217 -13.66 -7.95 -8.49
N VAL A 218 -13.45 -9.01 -7.69
CA VAL A 218 -12.11 -9.54 -7.42
C VAL A 218 -11.52 -10.28 -8.63
N GLU A 219 -12.38 -10.84 -9.48
CA GLU A 219 -12.01 -11.46 -10.74
C GLU A 219 -11.52 -10.42 -11.76
N ASP A 220 -12.23 -9.30 -11.91
CA ASP A 220 -11.85 -8.21 -12.82
C ASP A 220 -10.49 -7.59 -12.42
N ILE A 221 -10.25 -7.42 -11.12
CA ILE A 221 -8.95 -6.98 -10.60
C ILE A 221 -7.85 -8.00 -10.91
N LYS A 222 -8.11 -9.30 -10.68
CA LYS A 222 -7.15 -10.37 -11.00
C LYS A 222 -6.83 -10.39 -12.50
N GLU A 223 -7.83 -10.25 -13.37
CA GLU A 223 -7.65 -10.26 -14.82
C GLU A 223 -6.84 -9.04 -15.30
N SER A 224 -6.98 -7.88 -14.66
CA SER A 224 -6.07 -6.75 -14.87
C SER A 224 -4.62 -7.12 -14.55
N GLY A 225 -4.38 -7.84 -13.45
CA GLY A 225 -3.07 -8.39 -13.11
C GLY A 225 -2.54 -9.40 -14.14
N ASN A 226 -3.40 -10.27 -14.66
CA ASN A 226 -3.05 -11.21 -15.73
C ASN A 226 -2.64 -10.47 -17.01
N LEU A 227 -3.34 -9.39 -17.35
CA LEU A 227 -3.02 -8.57 -18.52
C LEU A 227 -1.67 -7.86 -18.35
N ALA A 228 -1.42 -7.25 -17.20
CA ALA A 228 -0.14 -6.64 -16.88
C ALA A 228 1.02 -7.65 -16.95
N PHE A 229 0.81 -8.86 -16.40
CA PHE A 229 1.79 -9.94 -16.49
C PHE A 229 2.11 -10.33 -17.94
N LYS A 230 1.09 -10.44 -18.80
CA LYS A 230 1.27 -10.73 -20.24
C LYS A 230 2.05 -9.62 -20.95
N LYS A 231 1.89 -8.36 -20.53
CA LYS A 231 2.67 -7.20 -21.00
C LYS A 231 4.09 -7.12 -20.41
N GLN A 232 4.47 -8.06 -19.55
CA GLN A 232 5.74 -8.07 -18.80
C GLN A 232 5.87 -6.92 -17.78
N GLU A 233 4.76 -6.29 -17.40
CA GLU A 233 4.68 -5.27 -16.35
C GLU A 233 4.57 -5.96 -14.98
N VAL A 234 5.65 -6.63 -14.57
CA VAL A 234 5.64 -7.55 -13.41
C VAL A 234 5.23 -6.85 -12.11
N LYS A 235 5.66 -5.59 -11.89
CA LYS A 235 5.28 -4.82 -10.69
C LYS A 235 3.79 -4.46 -10.68
N THR A 236 3.25 -4.04 -11.83
CA THR A 236 1.81 -3.78 -11.98
C THR A 236 1.00 -5.05 -11.74
N ALA A 237 1.44 -6.19 -12.27
CA ALA A 237 0.78 -7.47 -12.02
C ALA A 237 0.75 -7.81 -10.53
N ILE A 238 1.88 -7.64 -9.82
CA ILE A 238 1.97 -7.80 -8.37
C ILE A 238 0.94 -6.92 -7.65
N ALA A 239 0.90 -5.63 -7.97
CA ALA A 239 -0.02 -4.69 -7.33
C ALA A 239 -1.49 -5.11 -7.52
N LYS A 240 -1.87 -5.55 -8.72
CA LYS A 240 -3.23 -6.02 -9.01
C LYS A 240 -3.58 -7.32 -8.27
N TYR A 241 -2.69 -8.30 -8.20
CA TYR A 241 -2.95 -9.52 -7.42
C TYR A 241 -3.09 -9.22 -5.93
N GLN A 242 -2.24 -8.33 -5.39
CA GLN A 242 -2.35 -7.88 -3.99
C GLN A 242 -3.66 -7.14 -3.74
N LYS A 243 -4.07 -6.25 -4.66
CA LYS A 243 -5.36 -5.57 -4.60
C LYS A 243 -6.54 -6.54 -4.60
N SER A 244 -6.54 -7.55 -5.47
CA SER A 244 -7.58 -8.60 -5.46
C SER A 244 -7.65 -9.31 -4.11
N LEU A 245 -6.50 -9.66 -3.51
CA LEU A 245 -6.43 -10.26 -2.17
C LEU A 245 -6.92 -9.31 -1.06
N LEU A 246 -6.63 -8.01 -1.16
CA LEU A 246 -7.14 -7.00 -0.21
C LEU A 246 -8.67 -6.94 -0.25
N TYR A 247 -9.27 -6.93 -1.44
CA TYR A 247 -10.72 -6.95 -1.59
C TYR A 247 -11.35 -8.24 -1.05
N ILE A 248 -10.73 -9.40 -1.29
CA ILE A 248 -11.20 -10.69 -0.73
C ILE A 248 -11.16 -10.67 0.81
N ASN A 249 -10.08 -10.15 1.39
CA ASN A 249 -9.95 -10.07 2.85
C ASN A 249 -10.96 -9.10 3.44
N HIS A 250 -11.14 -7.92 2.84
CA HIS A 250 -12.13 -6.95 3.27
C HIS A 250 -13.55 -7.52 3.21
N MET A 251 -13.90 -8.26 2.15
CA MET A 251 -15.17 -8.99 2.08
C MET A 251 -15.33 -9.97 3.25
N LYS A 252 -14.31 -10.79 3.53
CA LYS A 252 -14.33 -11.74 4.64
C LYS A 252 -14.46 -11.06 6.00
N GLU A 253 -13.80 -9.93 6.21
CA GLU A 253 -13.91 -9.13 7.43
C GLU A 253 -15.32 -8.56 7.62
N GLN A 254 -15.91 -8.00 6.57
CA GLN A 254 -17.27 -7.45 6.59
C GLN A 254 -18.35 -8.53 6.80
N TRP A 255 -18.12 -9.76 6.32
CA TRP A 255 -19.06 -10.87 6.47
C TRP A 255 -18.92 -11.61 7.81
N GLY A 256 -17.79 -11.44 8.52
CA GLY A 256 -17.53 -12.10 9.78
C GLY A 256 -17.70 -13.62 9.70
N THR A 257 -18.53 -14.18 10.59
CA THR A 257 -18.76 -15.64 10.67
C THR A 257 -19.86 -16.15 9.75
N LYS A 258 -20.69 -15.29 9.13
CA LYS A 258 -21.73 -15.73 8.19
C LYS A 258 -22.39 -14.57 7.45
N ARG A 259 -22.55 -14.76 6.15
CA ARG A 259 -23.47 -14.03 5.28
C ARG A 259 -24.46 -15.06 4.73
N ASP A 260 -25.75 -14.97 5.03
CA ASP A 260 -26.68 -16.11 4.83
C ASP A 260 -26.92 -16.50 3.36
N ASP A 261 -26.63 -15.60 2.42
CA ASP A 261 -26.71 -15.82 0.98
C ASP A 261 -25.39 -16.29 0.34
N ILE A 262 -24.29 -16.45 1.11
CA ILE A 262 -23.06 -17.05 0.57
C ILE A 262 -23.15 -18.58 0.58
N SER A 263 -23.12 -19.16 -0.61
CA SER A 263 -23.05 -20.60 -0.78
C SER A 263 -21.62 -21.13 -0.57
N ASP A 264 -21.50 -22.43 -0.30
CA ASP A 264 -20.21 -23.14 -0.29
C ASP A 264 -19.47 -23.00 -1.63
N ASN A 265 -20.22 -22.92 -2.73
CA ASN A 265 -19.67 -22.73 -4.07
C ASN A 265 -19.03 -21.34 -4.25
N GLU A 266 -19.64 -20.29 -3.73
CA GLU A 266 -19.08 -18.94 -3.79
C GLU A 266 -17.89 -18.79 -2.85
N THR A 267 -17.97 -19.35 -1.64
CA THR A 267 -16.83 -19.43 -0.73
C THR A 267 -15.65 -20.16 -1.38
N SER A 268 -15.92 -21.30 -2.03
CA SER A 268 -14.93 -22.04 -2.82
C SER A 268 -14.37 -21.21 -3.97
N SER A 269 -15.22 -20.41 -4.65
CA SER A 269 -14.82 -19.55 -5.75
C SER A 269 -13.86 -18.45 -5.28
N LEU A 270 -14.17 -17.75 -4.19
CA LEU A 270 -13.27 -16.75 -3.60
C LEU A 270 -11.94 -17.35 -3.16
N ASN A 271 -11.95 -18.54 -2.54
CA ASN A 271 -10.71 -19.21 -2.15
C ASN A 271 -9.89 -19.64 -3.39
N LYS A 272 -10.51 -20.10 -4.46
CA LYS A 272 -9.83 -20.41 -5.74
C LYS A 272 -9.20 -19.15 -6.36
N ILE A 273 -9.90 -18.02 -6.33
CA ILE A 273 -9.38 -16.73 -6.80
C ILE A 273 -8.19 -16.30 -5.93
N ALA A 274 -8.32 -16.37 -4.60
CA ALA A 274 -7.24 -16.04 -3.67
C ALA A 274 -6.00 -16.92 -3.89
N VAL A 275 -6.16 -18.24 -4.01
CA VAL A 275 -5.06 -19.17 -4.36
C VAL A 275 -4.43 -18.78 -5.70
N SER A 276 -5.22 -18.48 -6.73
CA SER A 276 -4.68 -18.04 -8.02
C SER A 276 -3.89 -16.74 -7.91
N CYS A 277 -4.38 -15.75 -7.16
CA CYS A 277 -3.70 -14.48 -6.94
C CYS A 277 -2.39 -14.67 -6.17
N LEU A 278 -2.41 -15.46 -5.08
CA LEU A 278 -1.21 -15.78 -4.29
C LEU A 278 -0.15 -16.47 -5.14
N LEU A 279 -0.54 -17.48 -5.92
CA LEU A 279 0.39 -18.16 -6.81
C LEU A 279 0.94 -17.20 -7.85
N ASN A 280 0.10 -16.43 -8.54
CA ASN A 280 0.55 -15.49 -9.58
C ASN A 280 1.47 -14.41 -9.01
N HIS A 281 1.17 -13.91 -7.81
CA HIS A 281 2.04 -13.02 -7.06
C HIS A 281 3.37 -13.69 -6.70
N ALA A 282 3.38 -14.95 -6.27
CA ALA A 282 4.61 -15.71 -6.00
C ALA A 282 5.49 -15.85 -7.24
N LEU A 283 4.89 -16.16 -8.40
CA LEU A 283 5.60 -16.24 -9.68
C LEU A 283 6.24 -14.89 -10.05
N CYS A 284 5.50 -13.80 -9.89
CA CYS A 284 6.01 -12.46 -10.17
C CYS A 284 7.13 -12.07 -9.20
N SER A 285 6.96 -12.36 -7.91
CA SER A 285 7.96 -12.11 -6.87
C SER A 285 9.26 -12.87 -7.15
N SER A 286 9.18 -14.15 -7.55
CA SER A 286 10.36 -14.93 -7.96
C SER A 286 11.05 -14.34 -9.19
N LYS A 287 10.33 -13.77 -10.16
CA LYS A 287 10.93 -13.07 -11.31
C LYS A 287 11.71 -11.82 -10.89
N LEU A 288 11.34 -11.19 -9.78
CA LEU A 288 12.03 -10.04 -9.20
C LEU A 288 13.11 -10.43 -8.17
N GLY A 289 13.33 -11.73 -7.95
CA GLY A 289 14.28 -12.22 -6.94
C GLY A 289 13.76 -12.12 -5.50
N TRP A 290 12.49 -11.82 -5.29
CA TRP A 290 11.86 -11.70 -3.96
C TRP A 290 11.39 -13.08 -3.47
N TYR A 291 12.32 -14.01 -3.29
CA TYR A 291 12.01 -15.41 -3.01
C TYR A 291 11.30 -15.62 -1.67
N ASP A 292 11.63 -14.84 -0.63
CA ASP A 292 10.94 -14.91 0.66
C ASP A 292 9.45 -14.57 0.55
N LYS A 293 9.12 -13.55 -0.27
CA LYS A 293 7.72 -13.21 -0.57
C LYS A 293 7.03 -14.36 -1.30
N ALA A 294 7.68 -14.91 -2.33
CA ALA A 294 7.13 -16.03 -3.08
C ALA A 294 6.86 -17.27 -2.22
N ILE A 295 7.77 -17.59 -1.28
CA ILE A 295 7.59 -18.68 -0.32
C ILE A 295 6.38 -18.41 0.58
N ASN A 296 6.29 -17.21 1.15
CA ASN A 296 5.17 -16.82 2.01
C ASN A 296 3.81 -16.90 1.29
N ASP A 297 3.73 -16.47 0.04
CA ASP A 297 2.50 -16.57 -0.73
C ASP A 297 2.11 -18.01 -1.02
N CYS A 298 3.09 -18.88 -1.30
CA CYS A 298 2.84 -20.31 -1.48
C CYS A 298 2.38 -20.98 -0.18
N ASN A 299 2.90 -20.56 0.99
CA ASN A 299 2.41 -21.01 2.28
C ASN A 299 0.93 -20.67 2.46
N LYS A 300 0.57 -19.40 2.24
CA LYS A 300 -0.84 -18.94 2.29
C LYS A 300 -1.73 -19.65 1.29
N ALA A 301 -1.21 -19.96 0.09
CA ALA A 301 -1.97 -20.73 -0.90
C ALA A 301 -2.25 -22.15 -0.40
N LEU A 302 -1.28 -22.79 0.26
CA LEU A 302 -1.43 -24.13 0.84
C LEU A 302 -2.29 -24.16 2.10
N GLU A 303 -2.42 -23.05 2.83
CA GLU A 303 -3.40 -22.91 3.91
C GLU A 303 -4.85 -22.94 3.38
N LEU A 304 -5.06 -22.46 2.15
CA LEU A 304 -6.37 -22.46 1.48
C LEU A 304 -6.63 -23.73 0.64
N ASP A 305 -5.57 -24.33 0.09
CA ASP A 305 -5.61 -25.53 -0.75
C ASP A 305 -4.32 -26.35 -0.54
N ASP A 306 -4.34 -27.22 0.47
CA ASP A 306 -3.18 -28.01 0.95
C ASP A 306 -2.67 -29.05 -0.05
N LYS A 307 -3.46 -29.32 -1.10
CA LYS A 307 -3.19 -30.27 -2.19
C LYS A 307 -2.93 -29.55 -3.52
N ASN A 308 -2.47 -28.30 -3.47
CA ASN A 308 -2.16 -27.55 -4.69
C ASN A 308 -0.76 -27.87 -5.24
N PRO A 309 -0.61 -28.61 -6.36
CA PRO A 309 0.70 -28.97 -6.91
C PRO A 309 1.50 -27.74 -7.36
N LYS A 310 0.84 -26.69 -7.86
CA LYS A 310 1.51 -25.45 -8.31
C LYS A 310 2.11 -24.68 -7.13
N ALA A 311 1.47 -24.70 -5.97
CA ALA A 311 2.00 -24.07 -4.75
C ALA A 311 3.30 -24.74 -4.29
N TYR A 312 3.26 -26.07 -4.14
CA TYR A 312 4.46 -26.84 -3.81
C TYR A 312 5.57 -26.65 -4.86
N PHE A 313 5.24 -26.71 -6.15
CA PHE A 313 6.21 -26.50 -7.22
C PHE A 313 6.89 -25.12 -7.14
N ARG A 314 6.11 -24.03 -7.04
CA ARG A 314 6.64 -22.66 -6.97
C ARG A 314 7.46 -22.41 -5.71
N ARG A 315 7.02 -22.95 -4.56
CA ARG A 315 7.75 -22.85 -3.30
C ARG A 315 9.06 -23.63 -3.34
N GLY A 316 9.05 -24.83 -3.90
CA GLY A 316 10.25 -25.65 -4.15
C GLY A 316 11.25 -24.96 -5.08
N GLN A 317 10.79 -24.28 -6.12
CA GLN A 317 11.65 -23.45 -6.97
C GLN A 317 12.30 -22.29 -6.20
N ALA A 318 11.52 -21.58 -5.37
CA ALA A 318 12.04 -20.49 -4.55
C ALA A 318 13.09 -20.98 -3.54
N TYR A 319 12.83 -22.10 -2.84
CA TYR A 319 13.79 -22.75 -1.96
C TYR A 319 15.09 -23.15 -2.70
N ASN A 320 14.97 -23.71 -3.91
CA ASN A 320 16.14 -24.06 -4.72
C ASN A 320 16.98 -22.83 -5.11
N LEU A 321 16.35 -21.68 -5.30
CA LEU A 321 17.01 -20.41 -5.64
C LEU A 321 17.71 -19.76 -4.44
N ILE A 322 17.18 -19.91 -3.22
CA ILE A 322 17.86 -19.49 -1.98
C ILE A 322 18.81 -20.56 -1.41
N ASN A 323 19.03 -21.65 -2.15
CA ASN A 323 19.91 -22.76 -1.79
C ASN A 323 19.47 -23.55 -0.54
N ASP A 324 18.17 -23.55 -0.21
CA ASP A 324 17.57 -24.49 0.73
C ASP A 324 17.14 -25.76 -0.02
N ILE A 325 18.12 -26.63 -0.25
CA ILE A 325 17.98 -27.74 -1.19
C ILE A 325 17.11 -28.87 -0.63
N GLU A 326 17.12 -29.07 0.70
CA GLU A 326 16.30 -30.10 1.34
C GLU A 326 14.83 -29.69 1.35
N ALA A 327 14.50 -28.43 1.69
CA ALA A 327 13.13 -27.92 1.59
C ALA A 327 12.62 -27.95 0.14
N ALA A 328 13.47 -27.56 -0.82
CA ALA A 328 13.14 -27.64 -2.24
C ALA A 328 12.78 -29.06 -2.68
N LYS A 329 13.56 -30.05 -2.23
CA LYS A 329 13.33 -31.46 -2.56
C LYS A 329 12.01 -31.97 -1.97
N GLU A 330 11.71 -31.64 -0.71
CA GLU A 330 10.47 -32.07 -0.06
C GLU A 330 9.24 -31.55 -0.83
N ASP A 331 9.22 -30.26 -1.13
CA ASP A 331 8.12 -29.64 -1.86
C ASP A 331 7.95 -30.21 -3.28
N LEU A 332 9.05 -30.39 -4.01
CA LEU A 332 8.95 -30.95 -5.36
C LEU A 332 8.50 -32.42 -5.35
N HIS A 333 8.84 -33.19 -4.32
CA HIS A 333 8.28 -34.53 -4.14
C HIS A 333 6.78 -34.48 -3.91
N ARG A 334 6.29 -33.60 -3.02
CA ARG A 334 4.84 -33.42 -2.82
C ARG A 334 4.14 -32.99 -4.11
N ALA A 335 4.72 -32.05 -4.86
CA ALA A 335 4.19 -31.63 -6.15
C ALA A 335 4.11 -32.79 -7.15
N ARG A 336 5.16 -33.63 -7.23
CA ARG A 336 5.18 -34.82 -8.10
C ARG A 336 4.15 -35.86 -7.68
N ASP A 337 3.98 -36.07 -6.38
CA ASP A 337 3.02 -37.07 -5.88
C ASP A 337 1.58 -36.67 -6.24
N LEU A 338 1.30 -35.37 -6.36
CA LEU A 338 0.04 -34.81 -6.86
C LEU A 338 -0.06 -34.80 -8.39
N GLU A 339 1.03 -34.48 -9.11
CA GLU A 339 1.11 -34.43 -10.58
C GLU A 339 2.32 -35.22 -11.14
N PRO A 340 2.26 -36.57 -11.22
CA PRO A 340 3.44 -37.41 -11.51
C PRO A 340 4.01 -37.25 -12.92
N SER A 341 3.20 -36.77 -13.87
CA SER A 341 3.56 -36.66 -15.29
C SER A 341 3.99 -35.24 -15.69
N ASP A 342 4.00 -34.29 -14.76
CA ASP A 342 4.38 -32.91 -15.09
C ASP A 342 5.88 -32.80 -15.38
N LYS A 343 6.22 -32.37 -16.60
CA LYS A 343 7.60 -32.26 -17.07
C LYS A 343 8.39 -31.16 -16.33
N GLY A 344 7.73 -30.11 -15.87
CA GLY A 344 8.35 -29.01 -15.13
C GLY A 344 8.83 -29.48 -13.76
N ILE A 345 7.94 -30.16 -13.01
CA ILE A 345 8.24 -30.76 -11.71
C ILE A 345 9.40 -31.75 -11.83
N LEU A 346 9.33 -32.69 -12.79
CA LEU A 346 10.37 -33.70 -12.97
C LEU A 346 11.75 -33.08 -13.28
N LYS A 347 11.79 -32.06 -14.13
CA LYS A 347 13.03 -31.35 -14.49
C LYS A 347 13.63 -30.61 -13.30
N GLU A 348 12.80 -29.94 -12.50
CA GLU A 348 13.26 -29.23 -11.31
C GLU A 348 13.78 -30.21 -10.24
N LEU A 349 13.09 -31.33 -10.03
CA LEU A 349 13.53 -32.41 -9.14
C LEU A 349 14.89 -33.00 -9.55
N GLU A 350 15.13 -33.19 -10.84
CA GLU A 350 16.42 -33.63 -11.36
C GLU A 350 17.53 -32.60 -11.05
N SER A 351 17.23 -31.30 -11.23
CA SER A 351 18.13 -30.19 -10.91
C SER A 351 18.51 -30.20 -9.42
N VAL A 352 17.52 -30.25 -8.53
CA VAL A 352 17.72 -30.29 -7.06
C VAL A 352 18.51 -31.53 -6.65
N THR A 353 18.18 -32.71 -7.20
CA THR A 353 18.87 -33.98 -6.88
C THR A 353 20.35 -33.93 -7.26
N LYS A 354 20.68 -33.33 -8.41
CA LYS A 354 22.08 -33.10 -8.82
C LYS A 354 22.81 -32.20 -7.83
N LYS A 355 22.19 -31.10 -7.38
CA LYS A 355 22.81 -30.20 -6.40
C LYS A 355 23.07 -30.90 -5.05
N ILE A 356 22.12 -31.70 -4.55
CA ILE A 356 22.30 -32.49 -3.31
C ILE A 356 23.51 -33.41 -3.42
N LYS A 357 23.64 -34.13 -4.55
CA LYS A 357 24.77 -35.02 -4.78
C LYS A 357 26.10 -34.26 -4.72
N VAL A 358 26.18 -33.12 -5.39
CA VAL A 358 27.38 -32.27 -5.39
C VAL A 358 27.69 -31.74 -3.98
N GLN A 359 26.68 -31.32 -3.22
CA GLN A 359 26.88 -30.83 -1.85
C GLN A 359 27.41 -31.94 -0.93
N ARG A 360 26.82 -33.13 -0.97
CA ARG A 360 27.28 -34.28 -0.19
C ARG A 360 28.71 -34.69 -0.54
N GLU A 361 29.09 -34.61 -1.82
CA GLU A 361 30.47 -34.88 -2.25
C GLU A 361 31.46 -33.84 -1.70
N LYS A 362 31.07 -32.55 -1.64
CA LYS A 362 31.89 -31.50 -1.02
C LYS A 362 32.04 -31.71 0.48
N GLU A 363 30.95 -31.98 1.19
CA GLU A 363 30.95 -32.26 2.63
C GLU A 363 31.86 -33.45 2.96
N LYS A 364 31.73 -34.56 2.22
CA LYS A 364 32.61 -35.73 2.37
C LYS A 364 34.09 -35.38 2.23
N LYS A 365 34.45 -34.54 1.26
CA LYS A 365 35.84 -34.09 1.06
C LYS A 365 36.33 -33.20 2.20
N ILE A 366 35.46 -32.36 2.76
CA ILE A 366 35.80 -31.50 3.91
C ILE A 366 36.04 -32.38 5.16
N TYR A 367 35.11 -33.29 5.46
CA TYR A 367 35.27 -34.21 6.59
C TYR A 367 36.53 -35.07 6.45
N ALA A 368 36.80 -35.61 5.26
CA ALA A 368 38.02 -36.40 5.02
C ALA A 368 39.32 -35.61 5.31
N LYS A 369 39.33 -34.28 5.15
CA LYS A 369 40.48 -33.42 5.45
C LYS A 369 40.57 -33.00 6.92
N LEU A 370 39.47 -33.03 7.67
CA LEU A 370 39.45 -32.68 9.10
C LEU A 370 39.99 -33.81 10.00
N PHE A 371 40.03 -35.05 9.47
CA PHE A 371 40.52 -36.24 10.17
C PHE A 371 41.82 -36.80 9.59
N GLN A 372 42.51 -36.02 8.73
CA GLN A 372 43.90 -36.20 8.33
C GLN A 372 44.75 -35.17 9.06
#